data_AF-A0A150MMD6-F1
#
_entry.id   AF-A0A150MMD6-F1
#
_cell.length_a   1.000
_cell.length_b   1.000
_cell.length_c   1.000
_cell.angle_alpha   90.00
_cell.angle_beta   90.00
_cell.angle_gamma   90.00
#
_symmetry.space_group_name_H-M   'P 1'
#
loop_
_entity.id
_entity.type
_entity.pdbx_description
1 polymer ?
#
loop_
_entity_poly.entity_id
_entity_poly.type
_entity_poly.pdbx_seq_one_letter_code
_entity_poly.pdbx_strand_id
1 'polypeptide(L)' 'MNNDVILNKISVIERCIKRINEEYDNNPKNLQNYTKQDSIILNIQRACEASIDIAMHIVAEKN' A
#
# COMPACT_ATOMS: atom_id res chain seq x y z
N MET A 1 -15.40 16.00 -0.38
CA MET A 1 -14.64 15.75 -1.61
C MET A 1 -13.14 15.58 -1.35
N ASN A 2 -12.38 16.59 -0.89
CA ASN A 2 -10.91 16.44 -0.66
C ASN A 2 -10.55 15.35 0.36
N ASN A 3 -11.26 15.32 1.50
CA ASN A 3 -11.03 14.27 2.49
C ASN A 3 -11.37 12.87 1.96
N ASP A 4 -12.35 12.74 1.05
CA ASP A 4 -12.76 11.44 0.52
C ASP A 4 -11.66 10.83 -0.37
N VAL A 5 -10.93 11.66 -1.11
CA VAL A 5 -9.78 11.21 -1.91
C VAL A 5 -8.66 10.70 -1.01
N ILE A 6 -8.31 11.45 0.04
CA ILE A 6 -7.28 11.04 1.01
C ILE A 6 -7.70 9.78 1.76
N LEU A 7 -8.93 9.71 2.26
CA LEU A 7 -9.47 8.55 2.97
C LEU A 7 -9.48 7.29 2.11
N ASN A 8 -9.84 7.41 0.83
CA ASN A 8 -9.78 6.30 -0.11
C ASN A 8 -8.35 5.80 -0.31
N LYS A 9 -7.36 6.70 -0.43
CA LYS A 9 -5.94 6.33 -0.58
C LYS A 9 -5.38 5.71 0.70
N ILE A 10 -5.77 6.19 1.88
CA ILE A 10 -5.43 5.55 3.16
C ILE A 10 -6.00 4.13 3.20
N SER A 11 -7.26 3.95 2.80
CA SER A 11 -7.89 2.61 2.74
C SER A 11 -7.15 1.67 1.78
N VAL A 12 -6.54 2.18 0.70
CA VAL A 12 -5.67 1.38 -0.19
C VAL A 12 -4.42 0.94 0.56
N ILE A 13 -3.73 1.86 1.25
CA ILE A 13 -2.52 1.57 2.03
C ILE A 13 -2.79 0.50 3.08
N GLU A 14 -3.88 0.62 3.84
CA GLU A 14 -4.28 -0.35 4.86
C GLU A 14 -4.51 -1.75 4.28
N ARG A 15 -5.18 -1.85 3.13
CA ARG A 15 -5.37 -3.12 2.43
C ARG A 15 -4.06 -3.73 1.96
N CYS A 16 -3.14 -2.90 1.44
CA CYS A 16 -1.82 -3.37 1.02
C CYS A 16 -1.03 -3.93 2.20
N ILE A 17 -1.00 -3.23 3.34
CA ILE A 17 -0.34 -3.68 4.57
C ILE A 17 -0.97 -4.98 5.07
N LYS A 18 -2.31 -5.06 5.11
CA LYS A 18 -3.01 -6.30 5.47
C LYS A 18 -2.58 -7.46 4.57
N ARG A 19 -2.50 -7.24 3.26
CA ARG A 19 -2.11 -8.30 2.32
C ARG A 19 -0.66 -8.73 2.50
N ILE A 20 0.26 -7.80 2.74
CA ILE A 20 1.65 -8.12 3.06
C ILE A 20 1.72 -9.06 4.27
N ASN A 21 0.98 -8.74 5.33
CA ASN A 21 0.95 -9.54 6.56
C ASN A 21 0.31 -10.92 6.33
N GLU A 22 -0.76 -11.02 5.55
CA GLU A 22 -1.39 -12.30 5.17
C GLU A 22 -0.45 -13.19 4.35
N GLU A 23 0.32 -12.61 3.43
CA GLU A 23 1.22 -13.38 2.59
C GLU A 23 2.47 -13.84 3.34
N TYR A 24 2.99 -12.96 4.19
CA TYR A 24 4.13 -13.24 5.06
C TYR A 24 3.77 -14.26 6.14
N ASP A 25 2.59 -14.14 6.75
CA ASP A 25 2.03 -15.05 7.76
C ASP A 25 2.98 -15.37 8.92
N ASN A 26 3.82 -14.39 9.31
CA ASN A 26 4.89 -14.55 10.31
C ASN A 26 5.81 -15.77 10.07
N ASN A 27 5.94 -16.21 8.82
CA ASN A 27 6.69 -17.39 8.44
C ASN A 27 7.73 -17.02 7.37
N PRO A 28 9.02 -16.91 7.73
CA PRO A 28 10.08 -16.55 6.78
C PRO A 28 10.18 -17.48 5.56
N LYS A 29 9.73 -18.75 5.67
CA LYS A 29 9.72 -19.68 4.52
C LYS A 29 8.78 -19.22 3.40
N ASN A 30 7.76 -18.42 3.72
CA ASN A 30 6.87 -17.85 2.70
C ASN A 30 7.60 -16.93 1.72
N LEU A 31 8.76 -16.38 2.09
CA LEU A 31 9.60 -15.58 1.19
C LEU A 31 10.33 -16.43 0.14
N GLN A 32 10.35 -17.77 0.27
CA GLN A 32 10.87 -18.69 -0.74
C GLN A 32 9.82 -19.05 -1.81
N ASN A 33 8.55 -18.73 -1.56
CA ASN A 33 7.49 -18.87 -2.55
C ASN A 33 7.42 -17.58 -3.39
N TYR A 34 7.84 -17.66 -4.66
CA TYR A 34 7.89 -16.49 -5.53
C TYR A 34 6.53 -15.81 -5.73
N THR A 35 5.42 -16.55 -5.78
CA THR A 35 4.09 -15.96 -5.87
C THR A 35 3.76 -15.12 -4.64
N LYS A 36 4.11 -15.59 -3.44
CA LYS A 36 3.92 -14.83 -2.19
C LYS A 36 4.85 -13.61 -2.15
N GLN A 37 6.10 -13.78 -2.57
CA GLN A 37 7.08 -12.70 -2.63
C GLN A 37 6.62 -11.60 -3.58
N ASP A 38 6.19 -11.94 -4.79
CA ASP A 38 5.66 -10.99 -5.79
C ASP A 38 4.43 -10.26 -5.25
N SER A 39 3.52 -10.97 -4.57
CA SER A 39 2.37 -10.38 -3.90
C SER A 39 2.78 -9.36 -2.83
N ILE A 40 3.79 -9.67 -2.00
CA ILE A 40 4.33 -8.75 -1.00
C ILE A 40 4.93 -7.51 -1.67
N ILE A 41 5.83 -7.69 -2.65
CA ILE A 41 6.51 -6.60 -3.37
C ILE A 41 5.48 -5.67 -4.02
N LEU A 42 4.50 -6.24 -4.72
CA LEU A 42 3.44 -5.47 -5.39
C LEU A 42 2.63 -4.62 -4.40
N ASN A 43 2.30 -5.17 -3.23
CA ASN A 43 1.56 -4.42 -2.22
C ASN A 43 2.40 -3.33 -1.55
N ILE A 44 3.72 -3.55 -1.38
CA ILE A 44 4.64 -2.49 -0.93
C ILE A 44 4.66 -1.35 -1.95
N GLN A 45 4.83 -1.67 -3.24
CA GLN A 45 4.84 -0.67 -4.31
C GLN A 45 3.54 0.15 -4.32
N ARG A 46 2.38 -0.51 -4.28
CA ARG A 46 1.06 0.16 -4.27
C ARG A 46 0.86 1.06 -3.05
N ALA A 47 1.35 0.66 -1.88
CA ALA A 47 1.28 1.49 -0.67
C ALA A 47 2.13 2.77 -0.82
N CYS A 48 3.33 2.65 -1.41
CA CYS A 48 4.18 3.79 -1.72
C CYS A 48 3.52 4.73 -2.74
N GLU A 49 2.96 4.20 -3.83
CA GLU A 49 2.25 4.98 -4.85
C GLU A 49 1.05 5.75 -4.25
N ALA A 50 0.22 5.08 -3.44
CA ALA A 50 -0.89 5.74 -2.76
C ALA A 50 -0.42 6.85 -1.78
N SER A 51 0.73 6.66 -1.14
CA SER A 51 1.33 7.68 -0.27
C SER A 51 1.82 8.90 -1.06
N ILE A 52 2.44 8.68 -2.22
CA ILE A 52 2.87 9.74 -3.14
C ILE A 52 1.66 10.51 -3.66
N ASP A 53 0.60 9.82 -4.06
CA ASP A 53 -0.65 10.44 -4.53
C ASP A 53 -1.26 11.38 -3.47
N ILE A 54 -1.30 10.95 -2.20
CA ILE A 54 -1.75 11.81 -1.10
C ILE A 54 -0.86 13.05 -0.99
N ALA A 55 0.46 12.89 -1.03
CA ALA A 55 1.38 14.01 -0.94
C ALA A 55 1.20 15.01 -2.10
N MET A 56 1.08 14.51 -3.33
CA MET A 56 0.81 15.36 -4.51
C MET A 56 -0.50 16.12 -4.37
N HIS A 57 -1.56 15.46 -3.91
CA HIS A 57 -2.86 16.09 -3.71
C HIS A 57 -2.80 17.22 -2.67
N ILE A 58 -2.15 16.98 -1.52
CA ILE A 58 -1.97 17.99 -0.47
C ILE A 58 -1.15 19.19 -0.99
N VAL A 59 -0.11 18.95 -1.78
CA VAL A 59 0.71 20.03 -2.36
C VAL A 59 -0.09 20.84 -3.37
N ALA A 60 -0.91 20.19 -4.21
CA ALA A 60 -1.74 20.87 -5.20
C ALA A 60 -2.82 21.77 -4.56
N GLU A 61 -3.35 21.40 -3.40
CA GLU A 61 -4.36 22.21 -2.69
C GLU A 61 -3.79 23.40 -1.91
N LYS A 62 -2.48 23.39 -1.64
CA LYS A 62 -1.78 24.47 -0.91
C LYS A 62 -1.27 25.58 -1.83
N ASN A 63 -1.33 25.40 -3.14
CA ASN A 63 -0.96 26.38 -4.17
C ASN A 63 -2.22 27.00 -4.79
#